data_AF-A0A1J5F3W8-F1
#
_entry.id   AF-A0A1J5F3W8-F1
#
_cell.length_a   1.000
_cell.length_b   1.000
_cell.length_c   1.000
_cell.angle_alpha   90.00
_cell.angle_beta   90.00
_cell.angle_gamma   90.00
#
_symmetry.space_group_name_H-M   'P 1'
#
loop_
_entity.id
_entity.type
_entity.pdbx_description
1 polymer ?
#
loop_
_entity_poly.entity_id
_entity_poly.type
_entity_poly.pdbx_seq_one_letter_code
_entity_poly.pdbx_strand_id
1 'polypeptide(L)'
;MQFLAYVLFYVMAFSLIVTGLILYVHVYHEGLGGLLYEPMRSIEVMLGGLAFVRELHHMLMWGVILFIAIHIYIAVYNAIFIREGTIDAIISGIKWHKRV
;
A
#
# COMPACT_ATOMS: atom_id res chain seq x y z
N MET A 1 7.89 10.26 12.85
CA MET A 1 7.52 8.85 12.63
C MET A 1 6.40 8.64 11.61
N GLN A 2 5.37 9.50 11.54
CA GLN A 2 4.27 9.31 10.58
C GLN A 2 4.70 9.44 9.10
N PHE A 3 5.62 10.35 8.76
CA PHE A 3 6.14 10.50 7.39
C PHE A 3 6.74 9.20 6.82
N LEU A 4 7.57 8.50 7.60
CA LEU A 4 8.18 7.24 7.18
C LEU A 4 7.14 6.15 6.91
N ALA A 5 6.10 6.08 7.75
CA ALA A 5 5.00 5.15 7.57
C ALA A 5 4.26 5.41 6.24
N TYR A 6 4.03 6.67 5.88
CA TYR A 6 3.42 7.01 4.58
C TYR A 6 4.30 6.63 3.40
N VAL A 7 5.59 6.96 3.45
CA VAL A 7 6.54 6.60 2.36
C VAL A 7 6.59 5.08 2.17
N LEU A 8 6.73 4.33 3.26
CA LEU A 8 6.77 2.87 3.23
C LEU A 8 5.47 2.29 2.65
N PHE A 9 4.31 2.80 3.08
CA PHE A 9 3.01 2.37 2.56
C PHE A 9 2.87 2.65 1.06
N TYR A 10 3.25 3.83 0.59
CA TYR A 10 3.16 4.17 -0.84
C TYR A 10 4.05 3.27 -1.71
N VAL A 11 5.26 2.95 -1.25
CA VAL A 11 6.16 2.03 -1.96
C VAL A 11 5.56 0.62 -2.03
N MET A 12 5.01 0.10 -0.93
CA MET A 12 4.34 -1.21 -0.92
C MET A 12 3.09 -1.23 -1.81
N ALA A 13 2.25 -0.20 -1.72
CA ALA A 13 1.03 -0.07 -2.52
C ALA A 13 1.35 0.01 -4.02
N PHE A 14 2.33 0.83 -4.41
CA PHE A 14 2.78 0.92 -5.80
C PHE A 14 3.29 -0.43 -6.31
N SER A 15 4.09 -1.13 -5.52
CA SER A 15 4.61 -2.46 -5.87
C SER A 15 3.50 -3.50 -6.02
N LEU A 16 2.45 -3.45 -5.18
CA LEU A 16 1.26 -4.29 -5.30
C LEU A 16 0.46 -3.99 -6.57
N ILE A 17 0.30 -2.71 -6.92
CA ILE A 17 -0.40 -2.32 -8.16
C ILE A 17 0.34 -2.86 -9.37
N VAL A 18 1.65 -2.68 -9.45
CA VAL A 18 2.47 -3.17 -10.60
C VAL A 18 2.40 -4.69 -10.70
N THR A 19 2.66 -5.41 -9.62
CA THR A 19 2.61 -6.89 -9.61
C THR A 19 1.20 -7.42 -9.88
N GLY A 20 0.15 -6.78 -9.36
CA GLY A 20 -1.23 -7.14 -9.63
C GLY A 20 -1.64 -6.90 -11.09
N LEU A 21 -1.15 -5.81 -11.69
CA LEU A 21 -1.39 -5.50 -13.09
C LEU A 21 -0.69 -6.50 -14.03
N ILE A 22 0.54 -6.91 -13.70
CA ILE A 22 1.25 -7.98 -14.43
C ILE A 22 0.44 -9.29 -14.40
N LEU A 23 -0.11 -9.66 -13.23
CA LEU A 23 -0.95 -10.85 -13.11
C LEU A 23 -2.27 -10.71 -13.89
N TYR A 24 -2.85 -9.51 -13.92
CA TYR A 24 -4.08 -9.22 -14.64
C TYR A 24 -3.93 -9.37 -16.16
N VAL A 25 -2.89 -8.77 -16.76
CA VAL A 25 -2.69 -8.83 -18.23
C VAL A 25 -2.38 -10.25 -18.74
N HIS A 26 -1.86 -11.13 -17.89
CA HIS A 26 -1.59 -12.53 -18.23
C HIS A 26 -2.83 -13.43 -18.14
N VAL A 27 -3.91 -12.93 -17.55
CA VAL A 27 -5.21 -13.61 -17.53
C VAL A 27 -6.12 -13.03 -18.61
N TYR A 28 -6.16 -11.70 -18.72
CA TYR A 28 -6.99 -10.98 -19.66
C TYR A 28 -6.14 -10.43 -20.80
N HIS A 29 -6.32 -10.96 -22.00
CA HIS A 29 -5.52 -10.61 -23.17
C HIS A 29 -6.20 -9.57 -24.07
N GLU A 30 -7.44 -9.17 -23.74
CA GLU A 30 -8.22 -8.20 -24.51
C GLU A 30 -8.43 -6.89 -23.74
N GLY A 31 -8.85 -5.85 -24.46
CA GLY A 31 -9.12 -4.52 -23.90
C GLY A 31 -7.88 -3.92 -23.22
N LEU A 32 -8.03 -3.50 -21.97
CA LEU A 32 -6.95 -2.92 -21.16
C LEU A 32 -5.81 -3.93 -20.92
N GLY A 33 -6.16 -5.21 -20.81
CA GLY A 33 -5.20 -6.30 -20.64
C GLY A 33 -4.27 -6.47 -21.85
N GLY A 34 -4.84 -6.41 -23.05
CA GLY A 34 -4.09 -6.42 -24.31
C GLY A 34 -3.26 -5.16 -24.52
N LEU A 35 -3.80 -3.98 -24.20
CA LEU A 35 -3.11 -2.69 -24.34
C LEU A 35 -1.83 -2.62 -23.49
N LEU A 36 -1.88 -3.17 -22.27
CA LEU A 36 -0.77 -3.12 -21.32
C LEU A 36 0.10 -4.38 -21.34
N TYR A 37 -0.16 -5.35 -22.21
CA TYR A 37 0.51 -6.64 -22.21
C TYR A 37 2.03 -6.52 -22.45
N GLU A 38 2.45 -5.80 -23.49
CA GLU A 38 3.88 -5.64 -23.84
C GLU A 38 4.73 -4.99 -22.74
N PRO A 39 4.35 -3.82 -22.17
CA PRO A 39 5.14 -3.22 -21.10
C PRO A 39 5.14 -4.07 -19.83
N MET A 40 4.02 -4.70 -19.48
CA MET A 40 3.93 -5.52 -18.26
C MET A 40 4.71 -6.84 -18.38
N ARG A 41 4.72 -7.47 -19.55
CA ARG A 41 5.52 -8.67 -19.82
C ARG A 41 7.02 -8.39 -19.75
N SER A 42 7.46 -7.22 -20.22
CA SER A 42 8.86 -6.81 -20.10
C SER A 42 9.31 -6.71 -18.64
N ILE A 43 8.45 -6.14 -17.78
CA ILE A 43 8.70 -6.04 -16.33
C ILE A 43 8.66 -7.42 -15.66
N GLU A 44 7.73 -8.29 -16.05
CA GLU A 44 7.63 -9.66 -15.52
C GLU A 44 8.93 -10.46 -15.74
N VAL A 45 9.49 -10.40 -16.96
CA VAL A 45 10.76 -11.08 -17.29
C VAL A 45 11.91 -10.55 -16.44
N MET A 46 11.95 -9.23 -16.18
CA MET A 46 12.95 -8.62 -15.29
C MET A 46 12.82 -9.09 -13.84
N LEU A 47 11.60 -9.41 -13.39
CA LEU A 47 11.33 -9.90 -12.04
C LEU A 47 11.59 -11.40 -11.87
N GLY A 48 11.95 -12.14 -12.93
CA GLY A 48 12.20 -13.58 -12.84
C GLY A 48 10.97 -14.47 -13.14
N GLY A 49 9.95 -13.91 -13.79
CA GLY A 49 8.81 -14.65 -14.32
C GLY A 49 7.57 -14.70 -13.41
N LEU A 50 6.47 -15.18 -13.99
CA LEU A 50 5.12 -15.08 -13.41
C LEU A 50 4.96 -15.73 -12.03
N ALA A 51 5.68 -16.83 -11.77
CA ALA A 51 5.64 -17.53 -10.49
C ALA A 51 6.18 -16.66 -9.35
N PHE A 52 7.33 -16.02 -9.58
CA PHE A 52 7.93 -15.12 -8.60
C PHE A 52 7.11 -13.84 -8.41
N VAL A 53 6.57 -13.26 -9.49
CA VAL A 53 5.69 -12.08 -9.41
C VAL A 53 4.46 -12.38 -8.53
N ARG A 54 3.88 -13.58 -8.67
CA ARG A 54 2.74 -14.00 -7.85
C ARG A 54 3.13 -14.14 -6.38
N GLU A 55 4.27 -14.76 -6.08
CA GLU A 55 4.75 -14.89 -4.71
C GLU A 55 5.05 -13.52 -4.08
N LEU A 56 5.72 -12.64 -4.83
CA LEU A 56 6.00 -11.27 -4.43
C LEU A 56 4.71 -10.49 -4.11
N HIS A 57 3.66 -10.64 -4.93
CA HIS A 57 2.37 -10.00 -4.67
C HIS A 57 1.75 -10.49 -3.34
N HIS A 58 1.80 -11.79 -3.06
CA HIS A 58 1.31 -12.32 -1.78
C HIS A 58 2.16 -11.86 -0.60
N MET A 59 3.49 -11.80 -0.75
CA MET A 59 4.40 -11.34 0.29
C MET A 59 4.16 -9.86 0.63
N LEU A 60 4.00 -9.01 -0.39
CA LEU A 60 3.66 -7.59 -0.21
C LEU A 60 2.28 -7.42 0.43
N MET A 61 1.30 -8.26 0.08
CA MET A 61 -0.04 -8.24 0.64
C MET A 61 -0.02 -8.56 2.15
N TRP A 62 0.75 -9.57 2.56
CA TRP A 62 1.02 -9.82 3.99
C TRP A 62 1.70 -8.63 4.68
N GLY A 63 2.68 -8.02 4.02
CA GLY A 63 3.35 -6.81 4.52
C GLY A 63 2.38 -5.65 4.76
N VAL A 64 1.45 -5.41 3.84
CA VAL A 64 0.43 -4.36 3.98
C VAL A 64 -0.56 -4.69 5.11
N ILE A 65 -0.99 -5.94 5.24
CA ILE A 65 -1.88 -6.36 6.35
C ILE A 65 -1.23 -6.07 7.71
N LEU A 66 0.03 -6.48 7.90
CA LEU A 66 0.77 -6.23 9.14
C LEU A 66 0.99 -4.74 9.38
N PHE A 67 1.33 -3.99 8.33
CA PHE A 67 1.52 -2.55 8.40
C PHE A 67 0.24 -1.85 8.87
N ILE A 68 -0.92 -2.18 8.31
CA ILE A 68 -2.21 -1.57 8.69
C ILE A 68 -2.53 -1.84 10.16
N ALA A 69 -2.35 -3.08 10.63
CA ALA A 69 -2.62 -3.44 12.03
C ALA A 69 -1.76 -2.61 13.00
N ILE A 70 -0.45 -2.50 12.72
CA ILE A 70 0.49 -1.70 13.52
C ILE A 70 0.16 -0.21 13.42
N HIS A 71 -0.13 0.29 12.22
CA HIS A 71 -0.43 1.70 11.98
C HIS A 71 -1.67 2.15 12.76
N ILE A 72 -2.75 1.38 12.70
CA ILE A 72 -3.99 1.67 13.44
C ILE A 72 -3.71 1.63 14.95
N TYR A 73 -2.99 0.62 15.45
CA TYR A 73 -2.66 0.52 16.87
C TYR A 73 -1.91 1.77 17.38
N ILE A 74 -0.84 2.18 16.70
CA ILE A 74 -0.06 3.36 17.10
C ILE A 74 -0.90 4.64 16.98
N ALA A 75 -1.70 4.77 15.93
CA ALA A 75 -2.56 5.94 15.74
C ALA A 75 -3.58 6.06 16.88
N VAL A 76 -4.25 4.96 17.24
CA VAL A 76 -5.23 4.91 18.35
C VAL A 76 -4.53 5.13 19.69
N TYR A 77 -3.36 4.52 19.91
CA TYR A 77 -2.58 4.72 21.12
C TYR A 77 -2.22 6.20 21.32
N ASN A 78 -1.76 6.88 20.27
CA ASN A 78 -1.43 8.30 20.34
C ASN A 78 -2.67 9.18 20.57
N ALA A 79 -3.82 8.82 20.00
CA ALA A 79 -5.07 9.55 20.22
C ALA A 79 -5.54 9.43 21.68
N ILE A 80 -5.51 8.22 22.27
CA ILE A 80 -6.03 7.97 23.62
C ILE A 80 -5.04 8.42 24.71
N PHE A 81 -3.76 8.04 24.59
CA PHE A 81 -2.78 8.21 25.68
C PHE A 81 -1.98 9.51 25.60
N ILE A 82 -1.58 9.92 24.39
CA ILE A 82 -0.78 11.14 24.19
C ILE A 82 -1.70 12.39 24.08
N ARG A 83 -3.02 12.18 23.89
CA ARG A 83 -4.02 13.22 23.60
C ARG A 83 -3.61 14.09 22.40
N GLU A 84 -2.88 13.49 21.45
CA GLU A 84 -2.64 14.10 20.15
C GLU A 84 -3.92 13.95 19.33
N GLY A 85 -4.65 15.05 19.13
CA GLY A 85 -5.90 15.09 18.36
C GLY A 85 -5.72 14.89 16.85
N THR A 86 -4.76 14.07 16.43
CA THR A 86 -4.46 13.78 15.02
C THR A 86 -5.55 12.92 14.40
N ILE A 87 -6.04 11.90 15.10
CA ILE A 87 -7.22 11.11 14.67
C ILE A 87 -8.48 11.98 14.70
N ASP A 88 -8.67 12.76 15.77
CA ASP A 88 -9.82 13.66 15.88
C ASP A 88 -9.86 14.67 14.74
N ALA A 89 -8.71 15.17 14.28
CA ALA A 89 -8.64 16.05 13.11
C ALA A 89 -8.96 15.33 11.78
N ILE A 90 -8.65 14.04 11.65
CA ILE A 90 -9.01 13.26 10.45
C ILE A 90 -10.52 13.00 10.41
N ILE A 91 -11.13 12.66 11.54
CA ILE A 91 -12.56 12.32 11.62
C ILE A 91 -13.44 13.57 11.65
N SER A 92 -13.08 14.56 12.47
CA SER A 92 -13.89 15.76 12.72
C SER A 92 -13.46 16.99 11.91
N GLY A 93 -12.28 16.96 11.27
CA GLY A 93 -11.72 18.13 10.57
C GLY A 93 -11.16 19.21 11.49
N ILE A 94 -11.31 19.09 12.82
CA ILE A 94 -10.91 20.11 13.78
C ILE A 94 -9.79 19.58 14.66
N LYS A 95 -8.65 20.27 14.66
CA LYS A 95 -7.51 19.94 15.53
C LYS A 95 -7.57 20.80 16.78
N TRP A 96 -7.76 20.17 17.94
CA TRP A 96 -7.68 20.87 19.22
C TRP A 96 -6.23 21.27 19.50
N HIS A 97 -5.97 22.57 19.58
CA HIS A 97 -4.71 23.12 20.07
C HIS A 97 -4.89 23.45 21.56
N LYS A 98 -4.01 22.95 22.44
CA LYS A 98 -4.00 23.44 23.83
C LYS A 98 -3.69 24.94 23.77
N ARG A 99 -4.60 25.77 24.28
CA ARG A 99 -4.28 27.17 24.59
C ARG A 99 -3.27 27.13 25.73
N VAL A 100 -2.09 27.70 25.50
CA VAL A 100 -1.11 28.02 26.55
C VAL A 100 -1.74 28.96 27.55
#